data_AF-A0A838R1Q6-F1
#
_entry.id   AF-A0A838R1Q6-F1
#
_cell.length_a   1.000
_cell.length_b   1.000
_cell.length_c   1.000
_cell.angle_alpha   90.00
_cell.angle_beta   90.00
_cell.angle_gamma   90.00
#
_symmetry.space_group_name_H-M   'P 1'
#
loop_
_entity.id
_entity.type
_entity.pdbx_description
1 polymer ?
#
loop_
_entity_poly.entity_id
_entity_poly.type
_entity_poly.pdbx_seq_one_letter_code
_entity_poly.pdbx_strand_id
1 'polypeptide(L)'
;MMMAQYGPPQEATSEKLVWHNQGPYKRIMVTRQEIPHDFPRPHMDFLEHTVDYRVPADKADELLAYDGSVTINRTAGEMSARCDLEGHNILTLNLAHDIITGKTDPRSARIAFGQNVTEDSMGKNPPYVTTLQFKPAENPKDPDQAVIPGSPKRMAQQASANGGAAGGDAEVLGFVVAIDDNEILAAAAAAKKKISPEILQYAKMLHAQHGKNLDDTLKLGLQIGVTPVETQAVDKLRKKGAVELAGMLPLNGEEFGAAYVAAMIKGHTEALAMIDSQLLKNAQHPQVQEHLKAKRATVSMHLEQAKKLQPSVPN
;
A
#
# COMPACT_ATOMS: atom_id res chain seq x y z
N MET A 1 -13.27 1.24 -31.84
CA MET A 1 -13.14 2.72 -31.75
C MET A 1 -12.07 3.13 -30.75
N MET A 2 -12.00 2.54 -29.54
CA MET A 2 -10.92 2.86 -28.57
C MET A 2 -9.48 2.65 -29.08
N MET A 3 -9.14 1.51 -29.71
CA MET A 3 -7.78 1.31 -30.25
C MET A 3 -7.42 2.29 -31.38
N ALA A 4 -8.41 2.80 -32.10
CA ALA A 4 -8.18 3.82 -33.12
C ALA A 4 -7.86 5.19 -32.48
N GLN A 5 -8.44 5.47 -31.31
CA GLN A 5 -8.26 6.71 -30.57
C GLN A 5 -7.00 6.71 -29.69
N TYR A 6 -6.72 5.60 -29.00
CA TYR A 6 -5.67 5.49 -27.98
C TYR A 6 -4.51 4.57 -28.36
N GLY A 7 -4.55 3.96 -29.54
CA GLY A 7 -3.58 2.94 -29.95
C GLY A 7 -3.75 1.61 -29.21
N PRO A 8 -2.77 0.69 -29.29
CA PRO A 8 -2.83 -0.59 -28.58
C PRO A 8 -2.77 -0.39 -27.05
N PRO A 9 -3.50 -1.19 -26.25
CA PRO A 9 -3.45 -1.12 -24.80
C PRO A 9 -2.08 -1.56 -24.26
N GLN A 10 -1.66 -0.98 -23.13
CA GLN A 10 -0.41 -1.38 -22.46
C GLN A 10 -0.58 -2.68 -21.65
N GLU A 11 -1.78 -2.97 -21.16
CA GLU A 11 -2.11 -4.28 -20.58
C GLU A 11 -3.25 -4.92 -21.35
N ALA A 12 -3.06 -6.16 -21.79
CA ALA A 12 -4.08 -6.94 -22.47
C ALA A 12 -4.14 -8.35 -21.88
N THR A 13 -5.32 -8.74 -21.41
CA THR A 13 -5.62 -10.08 -20.86
C THR A 13 -6.95 -10.57 -21.42
N SER A 14 -7.34 -11.81 -21.11
CA SER A 14 -8.67 -12.32 -21.48
C SER A 14 -9.82 -11.54 -20.82
N GLU A 15 -9.55 -10.88 -19.69
CA GLU A 15 -10.57 -10.23 -18.85
C GLU A 15 -10.61 -8.70 -18.98
N LYS A 16 -9.51 -8.07 -19.39
CA LYS A 16 -9.42 -6.61 -19.48
C LYS A 16 -8.39 -6.11 -20.48
N LEU A 17 -8.66 -4.91 -21.00
CA LEU A 17 -7.73 -4.06 -21.75
C LEU A 17 -7.53 -2.76 -20.96
N VAL A 18 -6.27 -2.33 -20.81
CA VAL A 18 -5.93 -1.12 -20.05
C VAL A 18 -5.01 -0.21 -20.84
N TRP A 19 -5.39 1.07 -20.88
CA TRP A 19 -4.54 2.16 -21.32
C TRP A 19 -4.17 3.03 -20.14
N HIS A 20 -2.89 3.40 -20.03
CA HIS A 20 -2.38 4.28 -18.98
C HIS A 20 -2.02 5.65 -19.55
N ASN A 21 -2.23 6.70 -18.75
CA ASN A 21 -1.80 8.07 -19.02
C ASN A 21 -2.23 8.59 -20.40
N GLN A 22 -3.50 8.36 -20.75
CA GLN A 22 -4.09 8.85 -22.00
C GLN A 22 -4.82 10.16 -21.74
N GLY A 23 -4.29 11.27 -22.26
CA GLY A 23 -4.86 12.59 -22.04
C GLY A 23 -4.95 12.91 -20.53
N PRO A 24 -6.12 13.32 -20.01
CA PRO A 24 -6.28 13.62 -18.59
C PRO A 24 -6.52 12.37 -17.72
N TYR A 25 -6.64 11.18 -18.32
CA TYR A 25 -6.94 9.96 -17.59
C TYR A 25 -5.66 9.28 -17.14
N LYS A 26 -5.62 8.97 -15.85
CA LYS A 26 -4.60 8.09 -15.28
C LYS A 26 -4.71 6.70 -15.90
N ARG A 27 -5.95 6.22 -16.06
CA ARG A 27 -6.25 4.89 -16.58
C ARG A 27 -7.60 4.89 -17.31
N ILE A 28 -7.62 4.22 -18.46
CA ILE A 28 -8.83 3.82 -19.18
C ILE A 28 -8.85 2.29 -19.19
N MET A 29 -9.94 1.69 -18.72
CA MET A 29 -10.05 0.23 -18.64
C MET A 29 -11.36 -0.25 -19.26
N VAL A 30 -11.26 -1.28 -20.11
CA VAL A 30 -12.41 -2.04 -20.60
C VAL A 30 -12.35 -3.45 -20.02
N THR A 31 -13.44 -3.92 -19.44
CA THR A 31 -13.53 -5.27 -18.85
C THR A 31 -14.48 -6.16 -19.62
N ARG A 32 -14.20 -7.47 -19.66
CA ARG A 32 -15.09 -8.49 -20.22
C ARG A 32 -16.40 -8.63 -19.41
N GLN A 33 -16.30 -8.47 -18.10
CA GLN A 33 -17.46 -8.53 -17.22
C GLN A 33 -18.31 -7.27 -17.39
N GLU A 34 -19.58 -7.46 -17.71
CA GLU A 34 -20.61 -6.42 -17.74
C GLU A 34 -21.41 -6.45 -16.43
N ILE A 35 -21.75 -5.27 -15.93
CA ILE A 35 -22.57 -5.11 -14.71
C ILE A 35 -23.81 -4.29 -15.08
N PRO A 36 -25.03 -4.79 -14.86
CA PRO A 36 -26.24 -4.00 -15.11
C PRO A 36 -26.27 -2.72 -14.27
N HIS A 37 -26.57 -1.60 -14.91
CA HIS A 37 -26.68 -0.29 -14.28
C HIS A 37 -27.90 0.47 -14.83
N ASP A 38 -28.81 0.86 -13.94
CA ASP A 38 -30.12 1.42 -14.33
C ASP A 38 -30.19 2.96 -14.29
N PHE A 39 -29.11 3.63 -13.92
CA PHE A 39 -29.05 5.09 -13.88
C PHE A 39 -28.17 5.64 -15.02
N PRO A 40 -28.64 6.63 -15.81
CA PRO A 40 -29.96 7.26 -15.77
C PRO A 40 -31.05 6.42 -16.45
N ARG A 41 -30.65 5.37 -17.16
CA ARG A 41 -31.50 4.35 -17.78
C ARG A 41 -30.74 3.01 -17.84
N PRO A 42 -31.42 1.87 -18.01
CA PRO A 42 -30.76 0.56 -18.12
C PRO A 42 -29.68 0.50 -19.20
N HIS A 43 -28.47 0.12 -18.80
CA HIS A 43 -27.30 -0.15 -19.64
C HIS A 43 -26.31 -1.08 -18.92
N MET A 44 -25.12 -1.31 -19.50
CA MET A 44 -24.10 -2.19 -18.96
C MET A 44 -22.78 -1.46 -18.69
N ASP A 45 -22.27 -1.60 -17.48
CA ASP A 45 -21.00 -1.03 -17.07
C ASP A 45 -19.84 -1.96 -17.48
N PHE A 46 -19.04 -1.54 -18.46
CA PHE A 46 -17.84 -2.29 -18.89
C PHE A 46 -16.63 -1.40 -19.20
N LEU A 47 -16.80 -0.08 -19.23
CA LEU A 47 -15.74 0.89 -19.50
C LEU A 47 -15.56 1.80 -18.29
N GLU A 48 -14.33 1.98 -17.84
CA GLU A 48 -13.95 2.81 -16.68
C GLU A 48 -12.94 3.89 -17.07
N HIS A 49 -13.18 5.12 -16.64
CA HIS A 49 -12.19 6.20 -16.61
C HIS A 49 -11.76 6.48 -15.17
N THR A 50 -10.45 6.47 -14.93
CA THR A 50 -9.83 6.87 -13.66
C THR A 50 -9.03 8.16 -13.85
N VAL A 51 -9.21 9.11 -12.94
CA VAL A 51 -8.44 10.35 -12.86
C VAL A 51 -7.68 10.44 -11.54
N ASP A 52 -6.53 11.12 -11.57
CA ASP A 52 -5.84 11.56 -10.36
C ASP A 52 -6.67 12.66 -9.67
N TYR A 53 -7.27 12.34 -8.53
CA TYR A 53 -8.19 13.23 -7.82
C TYR A 53 -8.18 12.98 -6.31
N ARG A 54 -8.05 14.05 -5.52
CA ARG A 54 -8.15 13.98 -4.05
C ARG A 54 -9.58 14.28 -3.62
N VAL A 55 -10.35 13.23 -3.34
CA VAL A 55 -11.71 13.37 -2.80
C VAL A 55 -11.63 13.58 -1.28
N PRO A 56 -12.18 14.68 -0.74
CA PRO A 56 -12.34 14.86 0.70
C PRO A 56 -13.18 13.74 1.32
N ALA A 57 -12.78 13.23 2.49
CA ALA A 57 -13.44 12.07 3.10
C ALA A 57 -14.91 12.35 3.48
N ASP A 58 -15.23 13.60 3.83
CA ASP A 58 -16.57 14.11 4.13
C ASP A 58 -17.46 14.28 2.90
N LYS A 59 -16.97 13.97 1.70
CA LYS A 59 -17.75 13.96 0.44
C LYS A 59 -18.07 12.56 -0.07
N ALA A 60 -17.63 11.52 0.62
CA ALA A 60 -17.80 10.15 0.15
C ALA A 60 -19.28 9.72 0.08
N ASP A 61 -20.10 10.09 1.06
CA ASP A 61 -21.53 9.77 1.11
C ASP A 61 -22.33 10.53 0.04
N GLU A 62 -21.99 11.80 -0.20
CA GLU A 62 -22.58 12.59 -1.29
C GLU A 62 -22.33 11.96 -2.67
N LEU A 63 -21.10 11.47 -2.92
CA LEU A 63 -20.77 10.80 -4.19
C LEU A 63 -21.49 9.47 -4.35
N LEU A 64 -21.61 8.68 -3.28
CA LEU A 64 -22.37 7.42 -3.29
C LEU A 64 -23.88 7.66 -3.48
N ALA A 65 -24.42 8.76 -2.95
CA ALA A 65 -25.81 9.16 -3.17
C ALA A 65 -26.05 9.66 -4.61
N TYR A 66 -25.02 10.18 -5.26
CA TYR A 66 -25.08 10.69 -6.62
C TYR A 66 -25.10 9.58 -7.66
N ASP A 67 -24.13 8.66 -7.65
CA ASP A 67 -23.97 7.64 -8.69
C ASP A 67 -23.30 6.38 -8.12
N GLY A 68 -23.91 5.20 -8.33
CA GLY A 68 -23.43 3.93 -7.81
C GLY A 68 -22.17 3.40 -8.50
N SER A 69 -21.82 3.98 -9.65
CA SER A 69 -20.66 3.59 -10.46
C SER A 69 -19.47 4.56 -10.31
N VAL A 70 -19.56 5.52 -9.39
CA VAL A 70 -18.40 6.30 -8.92
C VAL A 70 -17.64 5.52 -7.87
N THR A 71 -16.33 5.38 -8.05
CA THR A 71 -15.45 4.79 -7.03
C THR A 71 -14.32 5.72 -6.66
N ILE A 72 -13.87 5.62 -5.40
CA ILE A 72 -12.87 6.51 -4.82
C ILE A 72 -11.80 5.64 -4.15
N ASN A 73 -10.53 5.94 -4.42
CA ASN A 73 -9.40 5.38 -3.70
C ASN A 73 -8.57 6.53 -3.11
N ARG A 74 -8.87 6.90 -1.85
CA ARG A 74 -8.21 8.00 -1.14
C ARG A 74 -6.69 7.80 -1.05
N THR A 75 -6.25 6.58 -0.71
CA THR A 75 -4.83 6.22 -0.58
C THR A 75 -4.07 6.44 -1.88
N ALA A 76 -4.64 6.00 -3.01
CA ALA A 76 -4.03 6.17 -4.33
C ALA A 76 -4.27 7.55 -4.94
N GLY A 77 -5.19 8.34 -4.38
CA GLY A 77 -5.63 9.61 -4.93
C GLY A 77 -6.38 9.44 -6.25
N GLU A 78 -7.33 8.52 -6.31
CA GLU A 78 -8.07 8.21 -7.53
C GLU A 78 -9.57 8.41 -7.35
N MET A 79 -10.21 8.92 -8.39
CA MET A 79 -11.66 8.87 -8.59
C MET A 79 -11.92 8.24 -9.96
N SER A 80 -12.85 7.29 -10.02
CA SER A 80 -13.26 6.63 -11.26
C SER A 80 -14.76 6.75 -11.50
N ALA A 81 -15.15 6.66 -12.77
CA ALA A 81 -16.52 6.42 -13.20
C ALA A 81 -16.56 5.23 -14.18
N ARG A 82 -17.62 4.43 -14.10
CA ARG A 82 -17.84 3.27 -14.97
C ARG A 82 -19.21 3.36 -15.66
N CYS A 83 -19.26 3.03 -16.95
CA CYS A 83 -20.44 3.12 -17.81
C CYS A 83 -20.24 2.28 -19.09
N ASP A 84 -21.16 2.40 -20.06
CA ASP A 84 -21.04 1.84 -21.43
C ASP A 84 -20.36 2.80 -22.41
N LEU A 85 -20.34 4.10 -22.11
CA LEU A 85 -19.84 5.17 -23.00
C LEU A 85 -18.80 6.08 -22.33
N GLU A 86 -17.76 6.46 -23.09
CA GLU A 86 -16.71 7.37 -22.62
C GLU A 86 -17.30 8.71 -22.15
N GLY A 87 -18.24 9.28 -22.92
CA GLY A 87 -18.84 10.57 -22.60
C GLY A 87 -19.67 10.57 -21.32
N HIS A 88 -20.30 9.45 -20.98
CA HIS A 88 -21.04 9.31 -19.72
C HIS A 88 -20.10 9.20 -18.53
N ASN A 89 -18.96 8.51 -18.67
CA ASN A 89 -17.92 8.54 -17.64
C ASN A 89 -17.39 9.96 -17.41
N ILE A 90 -17.17 10.74 -18.48
CA ILE A 90 -16.75 12.14 -18.39
C ILE A 90 -17.80 12.98 -17.64
N LEU A 91 -19.08 12.81 -17.98
CA LEU A 91 -20.20 13.46 -17.31
C LEU A 91 -20.27 13.11 -15.82
N THR A 92 -20.13 11.82 -15.49
CA THR A 92 -20.09 11.35 -14.11
C THR A 92 -18.97 12.02 -13.32
N LEU A 93 -17.75 12.04 -13.86
CA LEU A 93 -16.59 12.65 -13.20
C LEU A 93 -16.76 14.18 -13.02
N ASN A 94 -17.33 14.87 -14.01
CA ASN A 94 -17.57 16.31 -13.95
C ASN A 94 -18.61 16.69 -12.88
N LEU A 95 -19.71 15.95 -12.81
CA LEU A 95 -20.74 16.20 -11.80
C LEU A 95 -20.27 15.78 -10.41
N ALA A 96 -19.46 14.72 -10.29
CA ALA A 96 -18.77 14.39 -9.05
C ALA A 96 -17.86 15.53 -8.57
N HIS A 97 -17.09 16.15 -9.47
CA HIS A 97 -16.30 17.34 -9.16
C HIS A 97 -17.17 18.52 -8.68
N ASP A 98 -18.29 18.78 -9.35
CA ASP A 98 -19.22 19.84 -8.96
C ASP A 98 -19.82 19.59 -7.56
N ILE A 99 -20.10 18.34 -7.17
CA ILE A 99 -20.55 17.97 -5.82
C ILE A 99 -19.44 18.23 -4.80
N ILE A 100 -18.23 17.74 -5.07
CA ILE A 100 -17.07 17.88 -4.18
C ILE A 100 -16.76 19.35 -3.90
N THR A 101 -16.89 20.21 -4.92
CA THR A 101 -16.63 21.66 -4.83
C THR A 101 -17.83 22.46 -4.32
N GLY A 102 -18.96 21.81 -4.02
CA GLY A 102 -20.17 22.44 -3.50
C GLY A 102 -20.94 23.27 -4.54
N LYS A 103 -20.64 23.10 -5.83
CA LYS A 103 -21.36 23.76 -6.93
C LYS A 103 -22.74 23.15 -7.18
N THR A 104 -22.93 21.88 -6.82
CA THR A 104 -24.22 21.20 -6.87
C THR A 104 -24.34 20.22 -5.71
N ASP A 105 -25.54 19.70 -5.48
CA ASP A 105 -25.81 18.61 -4.56
C ASP A 105 -26.09 17.30 -5.33
N PRO A 106 -26.05 16.12 -4.68
CA PRO A 106 -26.26 14.83 -5.34
C PRO A 106 -27.59 14.73 -6.10
N ARG A 107 -28.68 15.27 -5.55
CA ARG A 107 -30.00 15.20 -6.20
C ARG A 107 -30.03 16.06 -7.46
N SER A 108 -29.53 17.28 -7.37
CA SER A 108 -29.43 18.20 -8.50
C SER A 108 -28.49 17.66 -9.58
N ALA A 109 -27.37 17.04 -9.19
CA ALA A 109 -26.46 16.37 -10.11
C ALA A 109 -27.12 15.21 -10.87
N ARG A 110 -27.95 14.38 -10.21
CA ARG A 110 -28.70 13.31 -10.89
C ARG A 110 -29.66 13.84 -11.96
N ILE A 111 -30.32 14.97 -11.68
CA ILE A 111 -31.20 15.64 -12.66
C ILE A 111 -30.37 16.19 -13.83
N ALA A 112 -29.26 16.87 -13.52
CA ALA A 112 -28.35 17.41 -14.53
C ALA A 112 -27.75 16.31 -15.42
N PHE A 113 -27.47 15.12 -14.86
CA PHE A 113 -27.02 13.97 -15.62
C PHE A 113 -28.03 13.58 -16.70
N GLY A 114 -29.30 13.38 -16.31
CA GLY A 114 -30.37 13.02 -17.25
C GLY A 114 -30.59 14.07 -18.33
N GLN A 115 -30.45 15.35 -17.99
CA GLN A 115 -30.53 16.46 -18.96
C GLN A 115 -29.38 16.39 -19.98
N ASN A 116 -28.14 16.24 -19.52
CA ASN A 116 -26.98 16.15 -20.41
C ASN A 116 -27.05 14.93 -21.33
N VAL A 117 -27.46 13.77 -20.81
CA VAL A 117 -27.67 12.56 -21.64
C VAL A 117 -28.77 12.78 -22.68
N THR A 118 -29.85 13.47 -22.32
CA THR A 118 -30.92 13.80 -23.26
C THR A 118 -30.42 14.73 -24.36
N GLU A 119 -29.68 15.78 -24.02
CA GLU A 119 -29.10 16.71 -24.99
C GLU A 119 -28.08 16.05 -25.91
N ASP A 120 -27.22 15.20 -25.34
CA ASP A 120 -26.26 14.41 -26.11
C ASP A 120 -26.95 13.48 -27.11
N SER A 121 -28.03 12.81 -26.69
CA SER A 121 -28.84 11.96 -27.58
C SER A 121 -29.51 12.73 -28.73
N MET A 122 -29.65 14.05 -28.60
CA MET A 122 -30.13 14.95 -29.65
C MET A 122 -28.99 15.49 -30.54
N GLY A 123 -27.76 15.04 -30.33
CA GLY A 123 -26.58 15.47 -31.08
C GLY A 123 -26.04 16.84 -30.67
N LYS A 124 -26.43 17.37 -29.49
CA LYS A 124 -25.96 18.69 -29.03
C LYS A 124 -24.55 18.67 -28.44
N ASN A 125 -24.03 17.48 -28.07
CA ASN A 125 -22.69 17.28 -27.52
C ASN A 125 -22.36 18.25 -26.37
N PRO A 126 -23.12 18.24 -25.25
CA PRO A 126 -22.88 19.20 -24.17
C PRO A 126 -21.43 19.11 -23.64
N PRO A 127 -20.83 20.22 -23.16
CA PRO A 127 -19.43 20.22 -22.71
C PRO A 127 -19.12 19.14 -21.66
N TYR A 128 -20.08 18.83 -20.80
CA TYR A 128 -19.92 17.86 -19.73
C TYR A 128 -19.78 16.40 -20.18
N VAL A 129 -20.19 16.05 -21.40
CA VAL A 129 -20.00 14.68 -21.95
C VAL A 129 -18.78 14.56 -22.85
N THR A 130 -18.14 15.67 -23.20
CA THR A 130 -17.06 15.70 -24.20
C THR A 130 -15.68 15.91 -23.60
N THR A 131 -15.58 16.67 -22.51
CA THR A 131 -14.31 16.96 -21.86
C THR A 131 -14.46 17.12 -20.34
N LEU A 132 -13.38 16.85 -19.60
CA LEU A 132 -13.34 17.17 -18.19
C LEU A 132 -13.38 18.69 -17.98
N GLN A 133 -14.22 19.14 -17.07
CA GLN A 133 -14.39 20.54 -16.69
C GLN A 133 -13.43 20.95 -15.56
N PHE A 134 -12.51 20.05 -15.18
CA PHE A 134 -11.48 20.26 -14.18
C PHE A 134 -10.16 19.63 -14.64
N LYS A 135 -9.04 20.12 -14.09
CA LYS A 135 -7.72 19.51 -14.28
C LYS A 135 -7.51 18.43 -13.21
N PRO A 136 -7.11 17.20 -13.57
CA PRO A 136 -6.65 16.20 -12.60
C PRO A 136 -5.55 16.76 -11.68
N ALA A 137 -5.55 16.30 -10.42
CA ALA A 137 -4.64 16.80 -9.41
C ALA A 137 -3.22 16.22 -9.61
N GLU A 138 -2.19 17.04 -9.36
CA GLU A 138 -0.78 16.63 -9.55
C GLU A 138 -0.29 15.71 -8.41
N ASN A 139 -0.80 15.91 -7.19
CA ASN A 139 -0.45 15.11 -6.01
C ASN A 139 -1.71 14.70 -5.23
N PRO A 140 -2.55 13.80 -5.79
CA PRO A 140 -3.86 13.50 -5.22
C PRO A 140 -3.80 12.52 -4.03
N LYS A 141 -2.68 11.83 -3.86
CA LYS A 141 -2.52 10.74 -2.90
C LYS A 141 -2.72 11.23 -1.48
N ASP A 142 -3.52 10.50 -0.72
CA ASP A 142 -3.69 10.67 0.72
C ASP A 142 -3.49 9.32 1.40
N PRO A 143 -2.25 8.97 1.76
CA PRO A 143 -1.91 7.65 2.28
C PRO A 143 -2.45 7.33 3.68
N ASP A 144 -3.29 8.21 4.24
CA ASP A 144 -3.78 8.19 5.61
C ASP A 144 -2.69 8.42 6.67
N GLN A 145 -3.11 8.44 7.94
CA GLN A 145 -2.24 8.66 9.09
C GLN A 145 -2.14 7.39 9.94
N ALA A 146 -0.92 7.10 10.43
CA ALA A 146 -0.71 6.01 11.38
C ALA A 146 -1.38 6.34 12.72
N VAL A 147 -2.08 5.36 13.30
CA VAL A 147 -2.80 5.50 14.58
C VAL A 147 -2.08 4.85 15.76
N ILE A 148 -1.06 4.03 15.51
CA ILE A 148 -0.23 3.45 16.57
C ILE A 148 0.76 4.52 17.03
N PRO A 149 0.74 4.92 18.32
CA PRO A 149 1.69 5.89 18.84
C PRO A 149 3.13 5.45 18.59
N GLY A 150 3.95 6.36 18.08
CA GLY A 150 5.37 6.10 17.82
C GLY A 150 5.64 5.37 16.51
N SER A 151 4.61 5.07 15.70
CA SER A 151 4.79 4.46 14.37
C SER A 151 5.78 5.22 13.50
N PRO A 152 6.52 4.49 12.62
CA PRO A 152 7.39 5.12 11.65
C PRO A 152 6.66 6.12 10.76
N LYS A 153 7.28 7.27 10.52
CA LYS A 153 6.79 8.26 9.56
C LYS A 153 7.53 8.13 8.24
N ARG A 154 6.79 8.09 7.13
CA ARG A 154 7.38 8.22 5.80
C ARG A 154 8.00 9.60 5.65
N MET A 155 9.26 9.64 5.22
CA MET A 155 9.89 10.89 4.87
C MET A 155 9.29 11.46 3.57
N ALA A 156 9.01 12.76 3.54
CA ALA A 156 8.64 13.44 2.32
C ALA A 156 9.81 13.38 1.31
N GLN A 157 9.53 13.04 0.05
CA GLN A 157 10.54 12.86 -1.01
C GLN A 157 11.50 14.06 -1.19
N GLN A 158 11.08 15.28 -0.81
CA GLN A 158 11.89 16.49 -0.91
C GLN A 158 12.90 16.68 0.24
N ALA A 159 12.69 16.07 1.41
CA ALA A 159 13.64 16.15 2.53
C ALA A 159 14.93 15.36 2.27
N SER A 160 14.88 14.36 1.39
CA SER A 160 16.05 13.58 0.97
C SER A 160 16.98 14.32 -0.01
N ALA A 161 16.50 15.39 -0.66
CA ALA A 161 17.27 16.12 -1.68
C ALA A 161 18.25 17.18 -1.09
N ASN A 162 17.98 17.68 0.13
CA ASN A 162 18.78 18.73 0.76
C ASN A 162 19.87 18.22 1.72
N GLY A 163 20.19 16.92 1.71
CA GLY A 163 21.31 16.38 2.49
C GLY A 163 21.22 16.57 4.02
N GLY A 164 20.06 17.00 4.54
CA GLY A 164 19.79 17.00 5.97
C GLY A 164 19.72 15.56 6.45
N ALA A 165 20.60 15.18 7.38
CA ALA A 165 20.78 13.82 7.83
C ALA A 165 19.46 13.20 8.34
N ALA A 166 18.79 12.47 7.46
CA ALA A 166 17.85 11.44 7.82
C ALA A 166 18.55 10.19 8.38
N GLY A 167 19.89 10.16 8.37
CA GLY A 167 20.71 9.17 9.02
C GLY A 167 21.01 9.60 10.46
N GLY A 168 20.53 8.83 11.41
CA GLY A 168 20.66 9.09 12.85
C GLY A 168 19.74 8.14 13.61
N ASP A 169 19.39 8.49 14.85
CA ASP A 169 18.57 7.62 15.71
C ASP A 169 17.19 7.30 15.11
N ALA A 170 16.57 8.21 14.37
CA ALA A 170 15.27 7.99 13.74
C ALA A 170 15.29 6.87 12.68
N GLU A 171 16.31 6.85 11.82
CA GLU A 171 16.46 5.80 10.81
C GLU A 171 16.96 4.50 11.44
N VAL A 172 17.82 4.57 12.48
CA VAL A 172 18.19 3.42 13.29
C VAL A 172 16.96 2.72 13.88
N LEU A 173 16.07 3.48 14.52
CA LEU A 173 14.81 2.94 15.03
C LEU A 173 13.89 2.45 13.90
N GLY A 174 13.92 3.09 12.73
CA GLY A 174 13.22 2.63 11.52
C GLY A 174 13.66 1.24 11.06
N PHE A 175 14.98 1.00 10.97
CA PHE A 175 15.53 -0.32 10.65
C PHE A 175 15.14 -1.39 11.66
N VAL A 176 15.21 -1.04 12.94
CA VAL A 176 14.81 -1.94 14.02
C VAL A 176 13.34 -2.34 13.88
N VAL A 177 12.44 -1.38 13.66
CA VAL A 177 11.01 -1.65 13.43
C VAL A 177 10.81 -2.54 12.20
N ALA A 178 11.51 -2.29 11.09
CA ALA A 178 11.40 -3.10 9.89
C ALA A 178 11.90 -4.55 10.08
N ILE A 179 12.97 -4.76 10.86
CA ILE A 179 13.44 -6.10 11.23
C ILE A 179 12.38 -6.82 12.06
N ASP A 180 11.89 -6.18 13.13
CA ASP A 180 10.89 -6.79 14.02
C ASP A 180 9.60 -7.14 13.25
N ASP A 181 9.10 -6.27 12.38
CA ASP A 181 7.92 -6.56 11.55
C ASP A 181 8.12 -7.74 10.60
N ASN A 182 9.30 -7.86 9.96
CA ASN A 182 9.61 -8.98 9.07
C ASN A 182 9.62 -10.31 9.84
N GLU A 183 10.23 -10.34 11.03
CA GLU A 183 10.31 -11.51 11.89
C GLU A 183 8.92 -11.92 12.43
N ILE A 184 8.10 -10.94 12.84
CA ILE A 184 6.70 -11.16 13.24
C ILE A 184 5.90 -11.81 12.10
N LEU A 185 6.00 -11.28 10.87
CA LEU A 185 5.26 -11.82 9.73
C LEU A 185 5.71 -13.24 9.37
N ALA A 186 7.02 -13.51 9.36
CA ALA A 186 7.56 -14.84 9.09
C ALA A 186 7.12 -15.85 10.16
N ALA A 187 7.22 -15.50 11.44
CA ALA A 187 6.80 -16.32 12.55
C ALA A 187 5.28 -16.59 12.55
N ALA A 188 4.47 -15.58 12.22
CA ALA A 188 3.01 -15.72 12.09
C ALA A 188 2.63 -16.65 10.92
N ALA A 189 3.39 -16.62 9.82
CA ALA A 189 3.21 -17.56 8.72
C ALA A 189 3.57 -18.99 9.14
N ALA A 190 4.70 -19.18 9.83
CA ALA A 190 5.12 -20.48 10.34
C ALA A 190 4.09 -21.10 11.29
N ALA A 191 3.46 -20.28 12.15
CA ALA A 191 2.42 -20.74 13.07
C ALA A 191 1.18 -21.35 12.38
N LYS A 192 0.95 -21.05 11.10
CA LYS A 192 -0.16 -21.58 10.29
C LYS A 192 0.21 -22.82 9.49
N LYS A 193 1.48 -23.23 9.50
CA LYS A 193 1.99 -24.36 8.73
C LYS A 193 2.01 -25.62 9.59
N LYS A 194 1.86 -26.80 8.96
CA LYS A 194 1.91 -28.11 9.63
C LYS A 194 3.36 -28.55 9.88
N ILE A 195 4.13 -27.75 10.61
CA ILE A 195 5.55 -27.97 10.93
C ILE A 195 5.75 -28.72 12.25
N SER A 196 6.99 -29.13 12.55
CA SER A 196 7.32 -29.82 13.80
C SER A 196 6.99 -28.97 15.05
N PRO A 197 6.67 -29.61 16.19
CA PRO A 197 6.37 -28.91 17.43
C PRO A 197 7.50 -27.97 17.89
N GLU A 198 8.76 -28.32 17.68
CA GLU A 198 9.93 -27.55 18.07
C GLU A 198 10.05 -26.26 17.26
N ILE A 199 9.88 -26.34 15.92
CA ILE A 199 9.90 -25.16 15.05
C ILE A 199 8.68 -24.28 15.32
N LEU A 200 7.52 -24.87 15.58
CA LEU A 200 6.32 -24.12 15.97
C LEU A 200 6.51 -23.36 17.29
N GLN A 201 7.13 -23.99 18.29
CA GLN A 201 7.43 -23.33 19.56
C GLN A 201 8.41 -22.17 19.36
N TYR A 202 9.45 -22.37 18.54
CA TYR A 202 10.41 -21.33 18.19
C TYR A 202 9.73 -20.16 17.46
N ALA A 203 8.88 -20.42 16.47
CA ALA A 203 8.12 -19.38 15.78
C ALA A 203 7.23 -18.57 16.75
N LYS A 204 6.50 -19.24 17.66
CA LYS A 204 5.69 -18.55 18.67
C LYS A 204 6.52 -17.65 19.58
N MET A 205 7.71 -18.12 19.98
CA MET A 205 8.65 -17.35 20.79
C MET A 205 9.16 -16.13 20.04
N LEU A 206 9.57 -16.27 18.78
CA LEU A 206 9.97 -15.13 17.93
C LEU A 206 8.84 -14.11 17.78
N HIS A 207 7.63 -14.56 17.43
CA HIS A 207 6.47 -13.67 17.27
C HIS A 207 6.21 -12.83 18.53
N ALA A 208 6.24 -13.47 19.71
CA ALA A 208 6.02 -12.78 20.97
C ALA A 208 7.15 -11.79 21.31
N GLN A 209 8.41 -12.22 21.16
CA GLN A 209 9.55 -11.41 21.55
C GLN A 209 9.81 -10.25 20.58
N HIS A 210 9.69 -10.46 19.26
CA HIS A 210 9.75 -9.37 18.28
C HIS A 210 8.55 -8.43 18.40
N GLY A 211 7.35 -8.94 18.69
CA GLY A 211 6.18 -8.10 18.97
C GLY A 211 6.39 -7.16 20.16
N LYS A 212 6.94 -7.67 21.26
CA LYS A 212 7.32 -6.84 22.42
C LYS A 212 8.43 -5.84 22.04
N ASN A 213 9.43 -6.30 21.29
CA ASN A 213 10.57 -5.49 20.89
C ASN A 213 10.18 -4.31 19.99
N LEU A 214 9.21 -4.55 19.08
CA LEU A 214 8.59 -3.51 18.26
C LEU A 214 7.92 -2.46 19.15
N ASP A 215 7.02 -2.88 20.05
CA ASP A 215 6.31 -2.00 20.98
C ASP A 215 7.28 -1.18 21.85
N ASP A 216 8.31 -1.81 22.43
CA ASP A 216 9.35 -1.12 23.20
C ASP A 216 10.09 -0.07 22.35
N THR A 217 10.30 -0.33 21.05
CA THR A 217 10.96 0.61 20.12
C THR A 217 10.10 1.83 19.82
N LEU A 218 8.80 1.62 19.57
CA LEU A 218 7.87 2.71 19.32
C LEU A 218 7.73 3.59 20.58
N LYS A 219 7.62 2.97 21.76
CA LYS A 219 7.58 3.67 23.05
C LYS A 219 8.87 4.44 23.34
N LEU A 220 10.03 3.85 23.07
CA LEU A 220 11.30 4.53 23.23
C LEU A 220 11.35 5.79 22.35
N GLY A 221 11.00 5.66 21.07
CA GLY A 221 10.99 6.78 20.13
C GLY A 221 10.09 7.93 20.59
N LEU A 222 8.91 7.60 21.13
CA LEU A 222 8.03 8.60 21.77
C LEU A 222 8.69 9.25 22.99
N GLN A 223 9.24 8.44 23.90
CA GLN A 223 9.83 8.89 25.15
C GLN A 223 10.97 9.88 24.93
N ILE A 224 11.81 9.65 23.92
CA ILE A 224 12.99 10.48 23.62
C ILE A 224 12.73 11.54 22.55
N GLY A 225 11.51 11.63 22.03
CA GLY A 225 11.15 12.58 20.96
C GLY A 225 11.77 12.26 19.60
N VAL A 226 12.21 11.01 19.37
CA VAL A 226 12.78 10.53 18.10
C VAL A 226 11.82 9.55 17.45
N THR A 227 10.95 10.05 16.57
CA THR A 227 10.03 9.18 15.82
C THR A 227 10.81 8.35 14.80
N PRO A 228 10.61 7.02 14.72
CA PRO A 228 11.21 6.21 13.67
C PRO A 228 10.84 6.74 12.28
N VAL A 229 11.72 6.59 11.29
CA VAL A 229 11.44 7.02 9.91
C VAL A 229 11.49 5.86 8.92
N GLU A 230 10.57 5.89 7.96
CA GLU A 230 10.54 5.00 6.82
C GLU A 230 11.29 5.67 5.66
N THR A 231 12.59 5.36 5.56
CA THR A 231 13.48 5.80 4.47
C THR A 231 13.46 4.78 3.33
N GLN A 232 14.05 5.11 2.17
CA GLN A 232 14.17 4.13 1.08
C GLN A 232 14.97 2.89 1.49
N ALA A 233 15.94 3.03 2.40
CA ALA A 233 16.75 1.92 2.86
C ALA A 233 15.97 1.01 3.82
N VAL A 234 15.17 1.60 4.72
CA VAL A 234 14.25 0.86 5.61
C VAL A 234 13.18 0.13 4.78
N ASP A 235 12.58 0.80 3.80
CA ASP A 235 11.57 0.20 2.89
C ASP A 235 12.16 -0.95 2.08
N LYS A 236 13.41 -0.81 1.62
CA LYS A 236 14.12 -1.89 0.93
C LYS A 236 14.32 -3.12 1.83
N LEU A 237 14.65 -2.94 3.10
CA LEU A 237 14.79 -4.04 4.06
C LEU A 237 13.44 -4.74 4.29
N ARG A 238 12.37 -3.97 4.47
CA ARG A 238 11.00 -4.47 4.63
C ARG A 238 10.56 -5.29 3.41
N LYS A 239 10.81 -4.78 2.20
CA LYS A 239 10.56 -5.49 0.94
C LYS A 239 11.40 -6.76 0.80
N LYS A 240 12.67 -6.75 1.19
CA LYS A 240 13.52 -7.95 1.18
C LYS A 240 12.88 -9.07 2.01
N GLY A 241 12.48 -8.77 3.26
CA GLY A 241 11.82 -9.75 4.13
C GLY A 241 10.49 -10.25 3.55
N ALA A 242 9.69 -9.37 2.95
CA ALA A 242 8.45 -9.75 2.28
C ALA A 242 8.67 -10.70 1.09
N VAL A 243 9.72 -10.47 0.29
CA VAL A 243 10.08 -11.35 -0.84
C VAL A 243 10.57 -12.72 -0.34
N GLU A 244 11.43 -12.74 0.68
CA GLU A 244 11.90 -13.98 1.30
C GLU A 244 10.73 -14.80 1.87
N LEU A 245 9.80 -14.15 2.57
CA LEU A 245 8.57 -14.78 3.05
C LEU A 245 7.70 -15.31 1.90
N ALA A 246 7.45 -14.50 0.88
CA ALA A 246 6.64 -14.89 -0.27
C ALA A 246 7.19 -16.13 -0.98
N GLY A 247 8.52 -16.28 -1.06
CA GLY A 247 9.18 -17.47 -1.60
C GLY A 247 8.94 -18.74 -0.76
N MET A 248 8.73 -18.61 0.54
CA MET A 248 8.44 -19.74 1.44
C MET A 248 6.96 -20.11 1.51
N LEU A 249 6.04 -19.17 1.27
CA LEU A 249 4.59 -19.39 1.42
C LEU A 249 4.01 -20.59 0.64
N PRO A 250 4.51 -20.96 -0.56
CA PRO A 250 4.04 -22.16 -1.26
C PRO A 250 4.42 -23.49 -0.57
N LEU A 251 5.49 -23.50 0.23
CA LEU A 251 5.99 -24.71 0.91
C LEU A 251 5.06 -25.12 2.06
N ASN A 252 5.12 -26.39 2.45
CA ASN A 252 4.34 -26.93 3.57
C ASN A 252 5.14 -27.98 4.34
N GLY A 253 4.69 -28.32 5.56
CA GLY A 253 5.31 -29.39 6.34
C GLY A 253 6.79 -29.14 6.64
N GLU A 254 7.57 -30.22 6.59
CA GLU A 254 9.02 -30.18 6.83
C GLU A 254 9.77 -29.28 5.83
N GLU A 255 9.33 -29.19 4.58
CA GLU A 255 9.97 -28.30 3.59
C GLU A 255 9.86 -26.83 4.00
N PHE A 256 8.68 -26.42 4.48
CA PHE A 256 8.50 -25.09 5.04
C PHE A 256 9.33 -24.91 6.31
N GLY A 257 9.33 -25.91 7.21
CA GLY A 257 10.08 -25.87 8.46
C GLY A 257 11.58 -25.66 8.23
N ALA A 258 12.17 -26.41 7.31
CA ALA A 258 13.59 -26.30 6.94
C ALA A 258 13.90 -24.93 6.30
N ALA A 259 13.07 -24.47 5.36
CA ALA A 259 13.25 -23.16 4.72
C ALA A 259 13.13 -22.01 5.75
N TYR A 260 12.16 -22.11 6.66
CA TYR A 260 11.97 -21.14 7.74
C TYR A 260 13.18 -21.08 8.67
N VAL A 261 13.67 -22.21 9.19
CA VAL A 261 14.86 -22.23 10.06
C VAL A 261 16.09 -21.66 9.34
N ALA A 262 16.31 -22.03 8.06
CA ALA A 262 17.39 -21.48 7.26
C ALA A 262 17.28 -19.95 7.09
N ALA A 263 16.08 -19.44 6.82
CA ALA A 263 15.80 -18.01 6.74
C ALA A 263 16.06 -17.29 8.06
N MET A 264 15.66 -17.87 9.19
CA MET A 264 15.89 -17.31 10.54
C MET A 264 17.39 -17.23 10.85
N ILE A 265 18.16 -18.28 10.54
CA ILE A 265 19.62 -18.28 10.73
C ILE A 265 20.26 -17.16 9.89
N LYS A 266 19.91 -17.08 8.61
CA LYS A 266 20.43 -16.06 7.69
C LYS A 266 20.05 -14.65 8.15
N GLY A 267 18.76 -14.40 8.38
CA GLY A 267 18.22 -13.10 8.76
C GLY A 267 18.79 -12.58 10.08
N HIS A 268 18.86 -13.42 11.11
CA HIS A 268 19.45 -13.03 12.39
C HIS A 268 20.95 -12.77 12.28
N THR A 269 21.68 -13.54 11.45
CA THR A 269 23.11 -13.28 11.19
C THR A 269 23.33 -11.93 10.51
N GLU A 270 22.53 -11.61 9.48
CA GLU A 270 22.58 -10.32 8.80
C GLU A 270 22.16 -9.17 9.73
N ALA A 271 21.14 -9.37 10.57
CA ALA A 271 20.68 -8.38 11.54
C ALA A 271 21.75 -8.06 12.58
N LEU A 272 22.45 -9.06 13.11
CA LEU A 272 23.59 -8.83 14.03
C LEU A 272 24.71 -8.03 13.34
N ALA A 273 25.06 -8.40 12.11
CA ALA A 273 26.07 -7.66 11.34
C ALA A 273 25.64 -6.21 11.10
N MET A 274 24.37 -5.97 10.78
CA MET A 274 23.82 -4.62 10.60
C MET A 274 23.84 -3.82 11.91
N ILE A 275 23.44 -4.44 13.04
CA ILE A 275 23.49 -3.80 14.36
C ILE A 275 24.93 -3.34 14.66
N ASP A 276 25.91 -4.22 14.47
CA ASP A 276 27.31 -3.95 14.82
C ASP A 276 28.00 -2.96 13.88
N SER A 277 27.80 -3.14 12.57
CA SER A 277 28.57 -2.40 11.56
C SER A 277 27.94 -1.06 11.18
N GLN A 278 26.63 -0.91 11.39
CA GLN A 278 25.85 0.24 10.94
C GLN A 278 25.04 0.88 12.08
N LEU A 279 24.12 0.15 12.71
CA LEU A 279 23.14 0.80 13.61
C LEU A 279 23.80 1.37 14.87
N LEU A 280 24.68 0.61 15.54
CA LEU A 280 25.40 1.10 16.73
C LEU A 280 26.35 2.25 16.41
N LYS A 281 26.87 2.35 15.18
CA LYS A 281 27.73 3.46 14.75
C LYS A 281 26.95 4.74 14.45
N ASN A 282 25.72 4.59 13.96
CA ASN A 282 24.84 5.70 13.60
C ASN A 282 23.94 6.15 14.75
N ALA A 283 23.79 5.34 15.80
CA ALA A 283 23.04 5.70 17.00
C ALA A 283 23.80 6.74 17.84
N GLN A 284 23.17 7.88 18.09
CA GLN A 284 23.75 9.00 18.84
C GLN A 284 23.15 9.10 20.24
N HIS A 285 21.86 8.81 20.37
CA HIS A 285 21.14 8.89 21.63
C HIS A 285 21.51 7.71 22.55
N PRO A 286 21.93 7.96 23.82
CA PRO A 286 22.36 6.90 24.73
C PRO A 286 21.33 5.79 24.92
N GLN A 287 20.05 6.15 25.06
CA GLN A 287 18.96 5.16 25.20
C GLN A 287 18.74 4.33 23.92
N VAL A 288 19.05 4.85 22.74
CA VAL A 288 18.98 4.08 21.48
C VAL A 288 20.15 3.10 21.40
N GLN A 289 21.35 3.52 21.81
CA GLN A 289 22.51 2.62 21.91
C GLN A 289 22.28 1.49 22.92
N GLU A 290 21.69 1.78 24.08
CA GLU A 290 21.32 0.78 25.07
C GLU A 290 20.28 -0.21 24.53
N HIS A 291 19.23 0.31 23.88
CA HIS A 291 18.20 -0.49 23.23
C HIS A 291 18.78 -1.43 22.17
N LEU A 292 19.69 -0.93 21.32
CA LEU A 292 20.38 -1.75 20.32
C LEU A 292 21.25 -2.85 20.95
N LYS A 293 21.95 -2.57 22.05
CA LYS A 293 22.76 -3.58 22.76
C LYS A 293 21.88 -4.68 23.35
N ALA A 294 20.75 -4.32 23.94
CA ALA A 294 19.77 -5.29 24.44
C ALA A 294 19.21 -6.16 23.30
N LYS A 295 18.82 -5.53 22.18
CA LYS A 295 18.36 -6.24 20.98
C LYS A 295 19.40 -7.18 20.42
N ARG A 296 20.66 -6.74 20.31
CA ARG A 296 21.77 -7.56 19.83
C ARG A 296 21.89 -8.85 20.65
N ALA A 297 21.78 -8.76 21.98
CA ALA A 297 21.82 -9.93 22.86
C ALA A 297 20.65 -10.88 22.59
N THR A 298 19.43 -10.35 22.44
CA THR A 298 18.23 -11.14 22.13
C THR A 298 18.33 -11.81 20.76
N VAL A 299 18.71 -11.09 19.70
CA VAL A 299 18.89 -11.63 18.34
C VAL A 299 19.98 -12.71 18.32
N SER A 300 21.05 -12.55 19.09
CA SER A 300 22.08 -13.59 19.22
C SER A 300 21.52 -14.84 19.89
N MET A 301 20.67 -14.71 20.91
CA MET A 301 20.01 -15.85 21.56
C MET A 301 19.05 -16.57 20.61
N HIS A 302 18.27 -15.82 19.82
CA HIS A 302 17.40 -16.38 18.78
C HIS A 302 18.19 -17.15 17.72
N LEU A 303 19.29 -16.58 17.22
CA LEU A 303 20.15 -17.25 16.25
C LEU A 303 20.68 -18.59 16.78
N GLU A 304 21.13 -18.64 18.03
CA GLU A 304 21.62 -19.87 18.64
C GLU A 304 20.49 -20.90 18.83
N GLN A 305 19.26 -20.47 19.07
CA GLN A 305 18.10 -21.37 19.09
C GLN A 305 17.75 -21.88 17.68
N ALA A 306 17.78 -21.02 16.65
CA ALA A 306 17.55 -21.43 15.26
C ALA A 306 18.56 -22.49 14.81
N LYS A 307 19.85 -22.31 15.14
CA LYS A 307 20.91 -23.28 14.80
C LYS A 307 20.66 -24.67 15.41
N LYS A 308 20.08 -24.74 16.61
CA LYS A 308 19.73 -26.02 17.26
C LYS A 308 18.58 -26.75 16.57
N LEU A 309 17.78 -26.04 15.77
CA LEU A 309 16.66 -26.59 15.00
C LEU A 309 17.06 -26.98 13.58
N GLN A 310 18.30 -26.70 13.17
CA GLN A 310 18.78 -27.11 11.86
C GLN A 310 18.83 -28.64 11.81
N PRO A 311 18.24 -29.29 10.79
CA PRO A 311 18.30 -30.74 10.68
C PRO A 311 19.76 -31.18 10.63
N SER A 312 20.11 -32.21 11.42
CA SER A 312 21.41 -32.85 11.36
C SER A 312 21.68 -33.27 9.92
N VAL A 313 22.73 -32.73 9.29
CA VAL A 313 23.16 -33.22 7.98
C VAL A 313 23.61 -34.67 8.20
N PRO A 314 22.98 -35.68 7.57
CA PRO A 314 23.50 -37.04 7.58
C PRO A 314 24.86 -37.01 6.88
N ASN A 315 25.90 -37.50 7.56
CA ASN A 315 27.21 -37.77 6.95
C ASN A 315 27.10 -38.79 5.82
#